data_AF-A0A970P9Y3-F1
#
_entry.id   AF-A0A970P9Y3-F1
#
_cell.length_a   1.000
_cell.length_b   1.000
_cell.length_c   1.000
_cell.angle_alpha   90.00
_cell.angle_beta   90.00
_cell.angle_gamma   90.00
#
_symmetry.space_group_name_H-M   'P 1'
#
loop_
_entity.id
_entity.type
_entity.pdbx_description
1 polymer ?
#
loop_
_entity_poly.entity_id
_entity_poly.type
_entity_poly.pdbx_seq_one_letter_code
_entity_poly.pdbx_strand_id
1 'polypeptide(L)'
;MPDHTNISGVFPHLHVTADMVPRRTEAGIGALMPWADRLWMITYPSNPKSGSGTGLYTIDANLKMTKREESVIGVYANRFIHMKTDQMIIGPHIIDPDANVRTIDALAPHRLTATMDHLYDPGNMVYFLTMEGLFFECNVETLACEQLFDLKGEL
;
A
#
# COMPACT_ATOMS: atom_id res chain seq x y z
N MET A 1 13.47 23.52 -12.87
CA MET A 1 12.67 22.27 -12.83
C MET A 1 12.18 22.01 -14.24
N PRO A 2 12.08 20.76 -14.72
CA PRO A 2 11.36 20.52 -15.97
C PRO A 2 9.95 21.10 -15.80
N ASP A 3 9.49 21.86 -16.78
CA ASP A 3 8.25 22.63 -16.70
C ASP A 3 7.08 21.66 -16.83
N HIS A 4 6.62 21.13 -15.69
CA HIS A 4 5.50 20.21 -15.66
C HIS A 4 4.21 20.96 -16.03
N THR A 5 3.49 20.47 -17.04
CA THR A 5 2.20 21.02 -17.45
C THR A 5 1.27 21.13 -16.24
N ASN A 6 0.80 22.35 -15.95
CA ASN A 6 -0.18 22.64 -14.93
C ASN A 6 -1.43 23.25 -15.58
N ILE A 7 -2.57 22.57 -15.43
CA ILE A 7 -3.86 23.03 -15.95
C ILE A 7 -4.78 23.24 -14.74
N SER A 8 -4.96 24.49 -14.31
CA SER A 8 -5.82 24.84 -13.18
C SER A 8 -5.52 24.08 -11.89
N GLY A 9 -4.23 23.84 -11.58
CA GLY A 9 -3.79 23.09 -10.40
C GLY A 9 -3.70 21.58 -10.60
N VAL A 10 -4.09 21.06 -11.77
CA VAL A 10 -3.92 19.66 -12.14
C VAL A 10 -2.56 19.47 -12.79
N PHE A 11 -1.81 18.47 -12.32
CA PHE A 11 -0.54 18.03 -12.89
C PHE A 11 -0.75 16.70 -13.64
N PRO A 12 -1.03 16.71 -14.96
CA PRO A 12 -1.46 15.52 -15.67
C PRO A 12 -0.43 14.40 -15.68
N HIS A 13 0.86 14.69 -15.54
CA HIS A 13 1.91 13.66 -15.50
C HIS A 13 1.90 12.83 -14.21
N LEU A 14 1.15 13.23 -13.18
CA LEU A 14 0.94 12.47 -11.94
C LEU A 14 -0.29 11.54 -12.01
N HIS A 15 -0.97 11.44 -13.15
CA HIS A 15 -2.13 10.55 -13.29
C HIS A 15 -1.73 9.09 -13.12
N VAL A 16 -2.65 8.30 -12.57
CA VAL A 16 -2.52 6.84 -12.47
C VAL A 16 -3.57 6.18 -13.34
N THR A 17 -3.13 5.24 -14.17
CA THR A 17 -3.99 4.44 -15.03
C THR A 17 -3.55 2.98 -14.97
N ALA A 18 -4.51 2.09 -15.22
CA ALA A 18 -4.24 0.68 -15.44
C ALA A 18 -4.25 0.40 -16.94
N ASP A 19 -3.41 -0.52 -17.39
CA ASP A 19 -3.49 -1.02 -18.75
C ASP A 19 -4.83 -1.74 -19.00
N MET A 20 -5.32 -1.65 -20.22
CA MET A 20 -6.55 -2.33 -20.65
C MET A 20 -6.37 -3.84 -20.83
N VAL A 21 -5.13 -4.30 -21.06
CA VAL A 21 -4.76 -5.69 -21.37
C VAL A 21 -3.72 -6.20 -20.36
N PRO A 22 -3.66 -7.51 -20.07
CA PRO A 22 -4.49 -8.60 -20.61
C PRO A 22 -5.89 -8.67 -20.00
N ARG A 23 -6.15 -7.95 -18.89
CA ARG A 23 -7.43 -7.96 -18.21
C ARG A 23 -7.82 -6.56 -17.76
N ARG A 24 -8.94 -6.07 -18.31
CA ARG A 24 -9.54 -4.77 -17.96
C ARG A 24 -9.82 -4.67 -16.46
N THR A 25 -9.56 -3.49 -15.90
CA THR A 25 -9.87 -3.15 -14.51
C THR A 25 -10.14 -1.64 -14.38
N GLU A 26 -10.51 -1.21 -13.17
CA GLU A 26 -10.48 0.19 -12.77
C GLU A 26 -9.09 0.54 -12.20
N ALA A 27 -8.80 1.83 -12.07
CA ALA A 27 -7.62 2.29 -11.35
C ALA A 27 -8.00 3.52 -10.54
N GLY A 28 -7.66 3.49 -9.25
CA GLY A 28 -7.75 4.62 -8.34
C GLY A 28 -6.55 4.69 -7.41
N ILE A 29 -6.54 5.69 -6.53
CA ILE A 29 -5.58 5.78 -5.44
C ILE A 29 -6.24 5.18 -4.20
N GLY A 30 -5.67 4.11 -3.66
CA GLY A 30 -6.21 3.45 -2.47
C GLY A 30 -5.75 4.08 -1.17
N ALA A 31 -4.49 4.50 -1.11
CA ALA A 31 -3.94 5.20 0.06
C ALA A 31 -2.83 6.18 -0.33
N LEU A 32 -2.68 7.23 0.49
CA LEU A 32 -1.64 8.25 0.42
C LEU A 32 -1.02 8.45 1.80
N MET A 33 0.30 8.59 1.88
CA MET A 33 0.97 8.90 3.14
C MET A 33 2.26 9.71 2.91
N PRO A 34 2.43 10.88 3.55
CA PRO A 34 3.74 11.53 3.60
C PRO A 34 4.67 10.75 4.53
N TRP A 35 5.82 10.33 4.03
CA TRP A 35 6.82 9.59 4.81
C TRP A 35 8.20 9.69 4.14
N ALA A 36 9.27 9.79 4.93
CA ALA A 36 10.66 9.87 4.43
C ALA A 36 10.83 10.94 3.33
N ASP A 37 10.35 12.17 3.60
CA ASP A 37 10.40 13.35 2.70
C ASP A 37 9.76 13.16 1.31
N ARG A 38 8.84 12.20 1.19
CA ARG A 38 8.13 11.86 -0.04
C ARG A 38 6.66 11.66 0.23
N LEU A 39 5.83 11.91 -0.78
CA LEU A 39 4.45 11.43 -0.76
C LEU A 39 4.42 10.02 -1.34
N TRP A 40 3.99 9.06 -0.53
CA TRP A 40 3.76 7.68 -0.96
C TRP A 40 2.33 7.50 -1.41
N MET A 41 2.15 6.69 -2.43
CA MET A 41 0.86 6.38 -3.02
C MET A 41 0.80 4.92 -3.40
N ILE A 42 -0.29 4.24 -3.06
CA ILE A 42 -0.60 2.92 -3.59
C ILE A 42 -1.90 2.97 -4.37
N THR A 43 -1.89 2.38 -5.56
CA THR A 43 -3.07 2.28 -6.41
C THR A 43 -4.02 1.18 -5.94
N TYR A 44 -5.27 1.28 -6.34
CA TYR A 44 -6.34 0.35 -6.05
C TYR A 44 -7.03 -0.04 -7.37
N PRO A 45 -6.73 -1.22 -7.95
CA PRO A 45 -7.50 -1.82 -9.02
C PRO A 45 -8.73 -2.57 -8.47
N SER A 46 -9.66 -2.99 -9.33
CA SER A 46 -10.87 -3.70 -8.89
C SER A 46 -10.60 -5.14 -8.43
N ASN A 47 -9.45 -5.70 -8.80
CA ASN A 47 -9.07 -7.08 -8.51
C ASN A 47 -7.53 -7.26 -8.53
N PRO A 48 -6.94 -8.08 -7.63
CA PRO A 48 -5.48 -8.22 -7.53
C PRO A 48 -4.77 -8.79 -8.76
N LYS A 49 -5.50 -9.47 -9.67
CA LYS A 49 -4.94 -10.13 -10.87
C LYS A 49 -5.10 -9.31 -12.14
N SER A 50 -5.24 -7.99 -12.03
CA SER A 50 -5.46 -7.07 -13.15
C SER A 50 -4.87 -5.71 -12.85
N GLY A 51 -4.69 -4.88 -13.88
CA GLY A 51 -4.16 -3.52 -13.73
C GLY A 51 -2.64 -3.47 -13.74
N SER A 52 -2.01 -4.03 -14.78
CA SER A 52 -0.61 -3.72 -15.04
C SER A 52 -0.44 -2.20 -15.20
N GLY A 53 0.75 -1.71 -14.86
CA GLY A 53 0.99 -0.28 -14.76
C GLY A 53 0.55 0.37 -13.45
N THR A 54 -0.08 -0.39 -12.52
CA THR A 54 -0.44 0.06 -11.16
C THR A 54 0.54 -0.49 -10.09
N GLY A 55 0.51 0.03 -8.86
CA GLY A 55 1.39 -0.38 -7.77
C GLY A 55 1.64 0.67 -6.68
N LEU A 56 2.83 0.62 -6.09
CA LEU A 56 3.38 1.56 -5.12
C LEU A 56 4.27 2.61 -5.81
N TYR A 57 4.06 3.87 -5.47
CA TYR A 57 4.77 5.01 -6.05
C TYR A 57 5.25 5.96 -4.95
N THR A 58 6.29 6.71 -5.29
CA THR A 58 6.72 7.91 -4.57
C THR A 58 6.55 9.13 -5.46
N ILE A 59 6.21 10.26 -4.87
CA ILE A 59 6.21 11.58 -5.50
C ILE A 59 7.15 12.47 -4.67
N ASP A 60 8.19 12.99 -5.29
CA ASP A 60 9.16 13.86 -4.62
C ASP A 60 8.75 15.34 -4.65
N ALA A 61 9.54 16.21 -4.00
CA ALA A 61 9.31 17.65 -3.95
C ALA A 61 9.35 18.35 -5.33
N ASN A 62 9.90 17.69 -6.36
CA ASN A 62 9.90 18.20 -7.74
C ASN A 62 8.69 17.67 -8.54
N LEU A 63 7.72 17.02 -7.89
CA LEU A 63 6.58 16.36 -8.53
C LEU A 63 7.00 15.26 -9.52
N LYS A 64 8.13 14.59 -9.27
CA LYS A 64 8.52 13.40 -10.02
C LYS A 64 7.90 12.16 -9.37
N MET A 65 6.99 11.52 -10.10
CA MET A 65 6.43 10.23 -9.70
C MET A 65 7.34 9.08 -10.15
N THR A 66 7.67 8.17 -9.23
CA THR A 66 8.51 6.99 -9.49
C THR A 66 7.85 5.75 -8.92
N LYS A 67 7.62 4.73 -9.76
CA LYS A 67 7.15 3.42 -9.30
C LYS A 67 8.26 2.69 -8.56
N ARG A 68 7.92 2.04 -7.46
CA ARG A 68 8.83 1.22 -6.65
C ARG A 68 9.02 -0.16 -7.25
N GLU A 69 10.22 -0.70 -7.15
CA GLU A 69 10.54 -2.05 -7.68
C GLU A 69 9.92 -3.15 -6.83
N GLU A 70 9.78 -2.88 -5.53
CA GLU A 70 9.22 -3.75 -4.50
C GLU A 70 7.69 -3.85 -4.60
N SER A 71 7.10 -3.02 -5.47
CA SER A 71 5.66 -2.91 -5.69
C SER A 71 5.04 -4.23 -6.15
N VAL A 72 3.92 -4.59 -5.52
CA VAL A 72 3.03 -5.64 -6.00
C VAL A 72 1.70 -5.05 -6.49
N ILE A 73 1.03 -5.74 -7.40
CA ILE A 73 -0.31 -5.36 -7.84
C ILE A 73 -1.31 -5.97 -6.87
N GLY A 74 -2.17 -5.14 -6.31
CA GLY A 74 -3.25 -5.60 -5.45
C GLY A 74 -4.17 -4.49 -5.02
N VAL A 75 -5.20 -4.87 -4.27
CA VAL A 75 -6.32 -4.00 -3.91
C VAL A 75 -6.10 -3.55 -2.48
N TYR A 76 -5.49 -2.38 -2.32
CA TYR A 76 -4.99 -1.93 -1.03
C TYR A 76 -5.50 -0.53 -0.70
N ALA A 77 -6.20 -0.40 0.42
CA ALA A 77 -6.72 0.87 0.93
C ALA A 77 -6.18 1.23 2.33
N ASN A 78 -5.41 0.32 2.94
CA ASN A 78 -4.85 0.49 4.27
C ASN A 78 -3.56 1.34 4.24
N ARG A 79 -3.36 2.08 5.33
CA ARG A 79 -2.09 2.69 5.70
C ARG A 79 -2.02 2.87 7.21
N PHE A 80 -0.82 2.84 7.77
CA PHE A 80 -0.61 2.96 9.21
C PHE A 80 0.82 3.44 9.50
N ILE A 81 1.04 4.18 10.58
CA ILE A 81 2.38 4.51 11.05
C ILE A 81 2.60 3.73 12.34
N HIS A 82 3.52 2.77 12.29
CA HIS A 82 3.92 2.00 13.45
C HIS A 82 5.01 2.78 14.22
N MET A 83 4.56 3.63 15.13
CA MET A 83 5.43 4.56 15.88
C MET A 83 6.49 3.86 16.75
N LYS A 84 6.34 2.57 17.06
CA LYS A 84 7.29 1.84 17.92
C LYS A 84 8.56 1.44 17.18
N THR A 85 8.46 1.22 15.88
CA THR A 85 9.61 0.84 15.04
C THR A 85 9.95 1.91 14.01
N ASP A 86 9.31 3.09 14.09
CA ASP A 86 9.42 4.18 13.13
C ASP A 86 9.27 3.70 11.68
N GLN A 87 8.22 2.91 11.41
CA GLN A 87 7.94 2.38 10.09
C GLN A 87 6.53 2.70 9.63
N MET A 88 6.40 3.09 8.36
CA MET A 88 5.14 3.33 7.70
C MET A 88 4.70 2.07 6.95
N ILE A 89 3.42 1.73 7.09
CA ILE A 89 2.79 0.62 6.41
C ILE A 89 1.80 1.20 5.39
N ILE A 90 1.85 0.72 4.15
CA ILE A 90 0.88 1.06 3.09
C ILE A 90 0.67 -0.16 2.20
N GLY A 91 -0.57 -0.66 2.13
CA GLY A 91 -0.78 -1.98 1.55
C GLY A 91 -0.02 -3.07 2.30
N PRO A 92 0.64 -4.00 1.60
CA PRO A 92 1.51 -5.02 2.20
C PRO A 92 2.95 -4.53 2.40
N HIS A 93 3.23 -3.24 2.17
CA HIS A 93 4.59 -2.69 2.21
C HIS A 93 4.88 -2.05 3.55
N ILE A 94 6.08 -2.33 4.09
CA ILE A 94 6.67 -1.68 5.25
C ILE A 94 7.83 -0.82 4.78
N ILE A 95 7.86 0.43 5.22
CA ILE A 95 8.77 1.46 4.74
C ILE A 95 9.45 2.13 5.93
N ASP A 96 10.77 2.09 5.96
CA ASP A 96 11.57 2.68 7.03
C ASP A 96 11.81 4.20 6.81
N PRO A 97 12.44 4.91 7.77
CA PRO A 97 12.70 6.35 7.64
C PRO A 97 13.65 6.70 6.48
N ASP A 98 14.46 5.75 6.01
CA ASP A 98 15.39 5.92 4.88
C ASP A 98 14.74 5.58 3.53
N ALA A 99 13.42 5.34 3.51
CA ALA A 99 12.63 4.97 2.34
C ALA A 99 12.98 3.59 1.73
N ASN A 100 13.57 2.68 2.50
CA ASN A 100 13.71 1.28 2.09
C ASN A 100 12.35 0.58 2.23
N VAL A 101 11.98 -0.18 1.21
CA VAL A 101 10.69 -0.87 1.15
C VAL A 101 10.89 -2.37 1.34
N ARG A 102 10.04 -2.97 2.17
CA ARG A 102 9.92 -4.41 2.32
C ARG A 102 8.47 -4.82 2.12
N THR A 103 8.24 -5.97 1.49
CA THR A 103 6.89 -6.43 1.14
C THR A 103 6.56 -7.69 1.91
N ILE A 104 5.40 -7.71 2.54
CA ILE A 104 4.85 -8.89 3.21
C ILE A 104 4.16 -9.77 2.15
N ASP A 105 4.88 -10.75 1.62
CA ASP A 105 4.39 -11.61 0.53
C ASP A 105 3.10 -12.37 0.89
N ALA A 106 2.94 -12.77 2.16
CA ALA A 106 1.74 -13.45 2.64
C ALA A 106 0.47 -12.60 2.48
N LEU A 107 0.58 -11.27 2.50
CA LEU A 107 -0.56 -10.36 2.38
C LEU A 107 -0.82 -9.90 0.94
N ALA A 108 0.18 -10.01 0.04
CA ALA A 108 0.07 -9.54 -1.34
C ALA A 108 -1.16 -10.09 -2.10
N PRO A 109 -1.57 -11.37 -1.94
CA PRO A 109 -2.75 -11.91 -2.63
C PRO A 109 -4.09 -11.36 -2.14
N HIS A 110 -4.13 -10.69 -0.99
CA HIS A 110 -5.36 -10.28 -0.31
C HIS A 110 -5.73 -8.82 -0.60
N ARG A 111 -7.03 -8.50 -0.44
CA ARG A 111 -7.50 -7.13 -0.55
C ARG A 111 -7.47 -6.46 0.81
N LEU A 112 -6.49 -5.61 1.07
CA LEU A 112 -6.24 -5.05 2.41
C LEU A 112 -7.04 -3.77 2.63
N THR A 113 -7.91 -3.77 3.65
CA THR A 113 -8.80 -2.64 3.94
C THR A 113 -8.35 -1.83 5.15
N ALA A 114 -7.74 -2.46 6.16
CA ALA A 114 -7.26 -1.79 7.36
C ALA A 114 -6.01 -2.42 7.94
N THR A 115 -5.21 -1.60 8.63
CA THR A 115 -4.10 -2.00 9.48
C THR A 115 -4.28 -1.32 10.83
N MET A 116 -4.05 -2.03 11.93
CA MET A 116 -4.32 -1.54 13.28
C MET A 116 -3.17 -1.90 14.24
N ASP A 117 -3.08 -1.17 15.35
CA ASP A 117 -2.22 -1.54 16.48
C ASP A 117 -2.56 -2.94 16.99
N HIS A 118 -1.53 -3.68 17.35
CA HIS A 118 -1.70 -4.99 17.97
C HIS A 118 -1.99 -4.85 19.47
N LEU A 119 -2.95 -5.62 19.99
CA LEU A 119 -3.42 -5.46 21.37
C LEU A 119 -2.43 -6.01 22.42
N TYR A 120 -1.75 -7.11 22.12
CA TYR A 120 -0.88 -7.81 23.09
C TYR A 120 0.62 -7.50 22.92
N ASP A 121 1.12 -7.39 21.68
CA ASP A 121 2.47 -6.93 21.36
C ASP A 121 2.48 -5.71 20.39
N PRO A 122 2.07 -4.51 20.85
CA PRO A 122 2.10 -3.30 20.03
C PRO A 122 3.52 -2.81 19.71
N GLY A 123 4.57 -3.44 20.26
CA GLY A 123 5.97 -3.06 20.03
C GLY A 123 6.51 -3.64 18.73
N ASN A 124 6.04 -4.83 18.35
CA ASN A 124 6.59 -5.59 17.23
C ASN A 124 5.54 -6.02 16.20
N MET A 125 4.26 -6.04 16.58
CA MET A 125 3.18 -6.62 15.77
C MET A 125 2.13 -5.59 15.37
N VAL A 126 1.44 -5.87 14.27
CA VAL A 126 0.25 -5.14 13.81
C VAL A 126 -0.81 -6.12 13.33
N TYR A 127 -2.07 -5.69 13.36
CA TYR A 127 -3.16 -6.43 12.72
C TYR A 127 -3.43 -5.93 11.32
N PHE A 128 -3.84 -6.84 10.43
CA PHE A 128 -4.36 -6.53 9.09
C PHE A 128 -5.75 -7.15 8.92
N LEU A 129 -6.65 -6.38 8.31
CA LEU A 129 -7.99 -6.84 7.95
C LEU A 129 -8.15 -6.77 6.44
N THR A 130 -8.63 -7.86 5.86
CA THR A 130 -8.96 -7.92 4.44
C THR A 130 -10.42 -7.53 4.19
N MET A 131 -10.74 -7.13 2.95
CA MET A 131 -12.13 -6.92 2.53
C MET A 131 -12.95 -8.22 2.60
N GLU A 132 -12.30 -9.37 2.52
CA GLU A 132 -12.92 -10.67 2.70
C GLU A 132 -13.23 -11.01 4.16
N GLY A 133 -12.79 -10.21 5.14
CA GLY A 133 -12.99 -10.50 6.57
C GLY A 133 -11.92 -11.42 7.17
N LEU A 134 -10.85 -11.72 6.44
CA LEU A 134 -9.71 -12.43 7.00
C LEU A 134 -8.90 -11.49 7.90
N PHE A 135 -8.61 -11.93 9.12
CA PHE A 135 -7.89 -11.17 10.13
C PHE A 135 -6.51 -11.78 10.35
N PHE A 136 -5.47 -10.98 10.17
CA PHE A 136 -4.08 -11.40 10.29
C PHE A 136 -3.37 -10.60 11.38
N GLU A 137 -2.39 -11.23 12.02
CA GLU A 137 -1.33 -10.53 12.74
C GLU A 137 -0.01 -10.70 12.00
N CYS A 138 0.83 -9.67 12.03
CA CYS A 138 2.10 -9.67 11.35
C CYS A 138 3.17 -8.95 12.17
N ASN A 139 4.38 -9.50 12.17
CA ASN A 139 5.54 -8.85 12.76
C ASN A 139 6.13 -7.82 11.79
N VAL A 140 6.34 -6.59 12.28
CA VAL A 140 6.79 -5.45 11.47
C VAL A 140 8.26 -5.60 11.05
N GLU A 141 9.09 -6.30 11.83
CA GLU A 141 10.51 -6.49 11.51
C GLU A 141 10.76 -7.76 10.70
N THR A 142 10.18 -8.90 11.09
CA THR A 142 10.45 -10.19 10.44
C THR A 142 9.55 -10.48 9.26
N LEU A 143 8.44 -9.74 9.11
CA LEU A 143 7.39 -9.95 8.10
C LEU A 143 6.63 -11.28 8.24
N ALA A 144 6.85 -12.02 9.32
CA ALA A 144 6.07 -13.23 9.61
C ALA A 144 4.61 -12.85 9.87
N CYS A 145 3.68 -13.55 9.23
CA CYS A 145 2.25 -13.32 9.37
C CYS A 145 1.50 -14.61 9.64
N GLU A 146 0.47 -14.50 10.46
CA GLU A 146 -0.47 -15.57 10.78
C GLU A 146 -1.90 -15.09 10.57
N GLN A 147 -2.73 -15.92 9.94
CA GLN A 147 -4.17 -15.68 9.89
C GLN A 147 -4.80 -16.16 11.19
N LEU A 148 -5.44 -15.27 11.92
CA LEU A 148 -6.08 -15.59 13.19
C LEU A 148 -7.53 -16.05 13.01
N PHE A 149 -8.30 -15.36 12.15
CA PHE A 149 -9.75 -15.57 12.04
C PHE A 149 -10.27 -15.33 10.62
N ASP A 150 -11.44 -15.93 10.30
CA ASP A 150 -12.30 -15.53 9.17
C ASP A 150 -13.60 -14.95 9.75
N LEU A 151 -13.64 -13.63 9.88
CA LEU A 151 -14.71 -12.93 10.59
C LEU A 151 -16.08 -13.07 9.93
N LYS A 152 -16.17 -13.45 8.64
CA LYS A 152 -17.48 -13.71 8.01
C LYS A 152 -18.04 -15.08 8.39
N GLY A 153 -17.19 -16.03 8.75
CA GLY A 153 -17.61 -17.36 9.22
C GLY A 153 -17.96 -17.37 10.71
N GLU A 154 -17.59 -16.32 11.44
CA GLU A 154 -17.66 -16.23 12.90
C GLU A 154 -18.69 -15.21 13.43
N LEU A 155 -19.28 -14.40 12.53
CA LEU A 155 -20.34 -13.41 12.81
C LEU A 155 -21.64 -13.80 12.10
#